data_AF-A0A1S8NC92-F1
#
_entry.id   AF-A0A1S8NC92-F1
#
_cell.length_a   1.000
_cell.length_b   1.000
_cell.length_c   1.000
_cell.angle_alpha   90.00
_cell.angle_beta   90.00
_cell.angle_gamma   90.00
#
_symmetry.space_group_name_H-M   'P 1'
#
loop_
_entity.id
_entity.type
_entity.pdbx_description
1 polymer ?
#
loop_
_entity_poly.entity_id
_entity_poly.type
_entity_poly.pdbx_seq_one_letter_code
_entity_poly.pdbx_strand_id
1 'polypeptide(L)'
;MIRFFSFTEGEKYNKKLIKILPKGVYVTIRFNGTHKSSPKYYDEVLKYIEEKGYKISDDSIEITLIDFGLTTEKSEFVTEIQILIN
;
A
#
# COMPACT_ATOMS: atom_id res chain seq x y z
N MET A 1 -7.90 -11.72 -0.30
CA MET A 1 -7.35 -11.29 1.00
C MET A 1 -5.84 -11.33 0.89
N ILE A 2 -5.19 -10.18 0.74
CA ILE A 2 -3.73 -10.11 0.74
C ILE A 2 -3.30 -10.21 2.22
N ARG A 3 -2.40 -11.14 2.53
CA ARG A 3 -1.86 -11.33 3.88
C ARG A 3 -0.38 -11.00 3.85
N PHE A 4 0.01 -9.97 4.59
CA PHE A 4 1.41 -9.61 4.76
C PHE A 4 1.95 -10.31 6.00
N PHE A 5 3.01 -11.09 5.81
CA PHE A 5 3.80 -11.66 6.90
C PHE A 5 5.16 -10.97 6.85
N SER A 6 5.42 -10.08 7.81
CA SER A 6 6.76 -9.54 8.03
C SER A 6 7.42 -10.42 9.09
N PHE A 7 8.49 -11.10 8.72
CA PHE A 7 9.33 -11.86 9.65
C PHE A 7 10.47 -10.96 10.10
N THR A 8 10.44 -10.52 11.35
CA THR A 8 11.58 -9.87 12.00
C THR A 8 12.27 -10.93 12.85
N GLU A 9 13.37 -11.51 12.37
CA GLU A 9 14.14 -12.48 13.16
C GLU A 9 14.75 -11.78 14.39
N GLY A 10 14.20 -12.05 15.58
CA GLY A 10 14.78 -11.61 16.85
C GLY A 10 14.63 -10.12 17.21
N GLU A 11 14.04 -9.29 16.35
CA GLU A 11 13.90 -7.86 16.64
C GLU A 11 12.69 -7.54 17.54
N LYS A 12 12.91 -6.65 18.51
CA LYS A 12 11.83 -6.08 19.33
C LYS A 12 11.02 -5.11 18.47
N TYR A 13 9.82 -5.50 18.08
CA TYR A 13 8.89 -4.60 17.43
C TYR A 13 8.07 -3.80 18.45
N ASN A 14 7.70 -2.56 18.09
CA ASN A 14 6.84 -1.74 18.95
C ASN A 14 5.40 -2.23 18.86
N LYS A 15 4.88 -2.85 19.92
CA LYS A 15 3.50 -3.36 19.97
C LYS A 15 2.44 -2.29 19.72
N LYS A 16 2.75 -1.01 19.95
CA LYS A 16 1.83 0.11 19.65
C LYS A 16 1.63 0.33 18.15
N LEU A 17 2.51 -0.22 17.31
CA LEU A 17 2.43 -0.12 15.85
C LEU A 17 1.68 -1.31 15.22
N ILE A 18 1.14 -2.23 16.03
CA ILE A 18 0.29 -3.30 15.51
C ILE A 18 -1.04 -2.69 15.06
N LYS A 19 -1.30 -2.70 13.75
CA LYS A 19 -2.59 -2.34 13.16
C LYS A 19 -3.22 -3.58 12.54
N ILE A 20 -4.49 -3.82 12.85
CA ILE A 20 -5.32 -4.80 12.14
C ILE A 20 -6.03 -4.04 11.03
N LEU A 21 -5.84 -4.46 9.78
CA LEU A 21 -6.52 -3.83 8.66
C LEU A 21 -8.02 -4.15 8.71
N PRO A 22 -8.90 -3.14 8.66
CA PRO A 22 -10.34 -3.38 8.65
C PRO A 22 -10.76 -4.27 7.48
N LYS A 23 -11.81 -5.07 7.70
CA LYS A 23 -12.50 -5.70 6.57
C LYS A 23 -13.31 -4.62 5.85
N GLY A 24 -13.14 -4.49 4.54
CA GLY A 24 -13.95 -3.57 3.74
C GLY A 24 -13.56 -3.58 2.27
N VAL A 25 -14.06 -2.60 1.54
CA VAL A 25 -13.72 -2.38 0.13
C VAL A 25 -12.58 -1.37 0.07
N TYR A 26 -11.53 -1.74 -0.68
CA TYR A 26 -10.36 -0.90 -0.87
C TYR A 26 -10.24 -0.51 -2.33
N VAL A 27 -10.14 0.79 -2.60
CA VAL A 27 -9.64 1.23 -3.91
C VAL A 27 -8.14 0.99 -3.90
N THR A 28 -7.65 0.30 -4.93
CA THR A 28 -6.27 -0.17 -5.01
C THR A 28 -5.67 0.20 -6.36
N ILE A 29 -4.44 0.69 -6.34
CA ILE A 29 -3.62 0.89 -7.55
C ILE A 29 -2.28 0.18 -7.39
N ARG A 30 -1.80 -0.45 -8.46
CA ARG A 30 -0.45 -1.02 -8.54
C ARG A 30 0.34 -0.34 -9.65
N PHE A 31 1.61 -0.09 -9.37
CA PHE A 31 2.51 0.54 -10.33
C PHE A 31 3.95 0.12 -10.11
N ASN A 32 4.77 0.37 -11.13
CA ASN A 32 6.20 0.17 -11.07
C ASN A 32 6.90 1.41 -10.50
N GLY A 33 7.73 1.22 -9.49
CA GLY A 33 8.46 2.28 -8.81
C GLY A 33 8.46 2.14 -7.29
N THR A 34 8.86 3.22 -6.65
CA THR A 34 9.03 3.30 -5.18
C THR A 34 8.17 4.43 -4.62
N HIS A 35 8.28 4.66 -3.31
CA HIS A 35 7.65 5.80 -2.63
C HIS A 35 7.85 7.15 -3.35
N LYS A 36 9.01 7.38 -4.00
CA LYS A 36 9.25 8.61 -4.77
C LYS A 36 8.29 8.80 -5.95
N SER A 37 7.76 7.72 -6.50
CA SER A 37 6.81 7.72 -7.61
C SER A 37 5.36 7.79 -7.12
N SER A 38 5.10 7.44 -5.85
CA SER A 38 3.76 7.33 -5.25
C SER A 38 2.87 8.58 -5.35
N PRO A 39 3.37 9.84 -5.25
CA PRO A 39 2.49 11.02 -5.25
C PRO A 39 1.54 11.08 -6.43
N LYS A 40 2.03 10.80 -7.65
CA LYS A 40 1.20 10.78 -8.85
C LYS A 40 0.07 9.73 -8.76
N TYR A 41 0.35 8.57 -8.18
CA TYR A 41 -0.62 7.48 -8.07
C TYR A 41 -1.63 7.71 -6.95
N TYR A 42 -1.26 8.45 -5.90
CA TYR A 42 -2.23 8.96 -4.94
C TYR A 42 -3.24 9.89 -5.61
N ASP A 43 -2.79 10.83 -6.45
CA ASP A 43 -3.69 11.73 -7.17
C ASP A 43 -4.70 10.95 -8.04
N GLU A 44 -4.23 9.91 -8.74
CA GLU A 44 -5.10 9.05 -9.56
C GLU A 44 -6.15 8.30 -8.73
N VAL A 45 -5.76 7.73 -7.58
CA VAL A 45 -6.68 7.02 -6.69
C VAL A 45 -7.69 7.97 -6.03
N LEU A 46 -7.22 9.12 -5.54
CA LEU A 46 -8.08 10.11 -4.89
C LEU A 46 -9.11 10.68 -5.87
N LYS A 47 -8.68 10.97 -7.11
CA LYS A 47 -9.58 11.37 -8.18
C LYS A 47 -10.63 10.30 -8.46
N TYR A 48 -10.24 9.02 -8.55
CA TYR A 48 -11.20 7.93 -8.75
C TYR A 48 -12.22 7.82 -7.60
N ILE A 49 -11.76 7.96 -6.34
CA ILE A 49 -12.62 7.94 -5.15
C ILE A 49 -13.64 9.07 -5.21
N GLU A 50 -13.20 10.28 -5.55
CA GLU A 50 -14.05 11.47 -5.70
C GLU A 50 -15.08 11.29 -6.83
N GLU A 51 -14.64 10.87 -8.02
CA GLU A 51 -15.51 10.66 -9.19
C GLU A 51 -16.60 9.61 -8.95
N LYS A 52 -16.34 8.64 -8.07
CA LYS A 52 -17.32 7.62 -7.66
C LYS A 52 -18.16 7.99 -6.45
N GLY A 53 -17.86 9.11 -5.79
CA GLY A 53 -18.58 9.57 -4.61
C GLY A 53 -18.37 8.70 -3.38
N TYR A 54 -17.26 7.96 -3.33
CA TYR A 54 -16.90 7.14 -2.16
C TYR A 54 -16.31 8.02 -1.04
N LYS A 55 -16.41 7.58 0.22
CA LYS A 55 -15.74 8.28 1.33
C LYS A 55 -14.59 7.47 1.89
N ILE A 56 -13.45 8.13 2.08
CA ILE A 56 -12.27 7.55 2.73
C ILE A 56 -12.59 7.28 4.19
N SER A 57 -12.31 6.07 4.65
CA SER A 57 -12.70 5.57 5.98
C SER A 57 -11.53 5.30 6.93
N ASP A 58 -10.28 5.24 6.42
CA ASP A 58 -9.07 4.99 7.21
C ASP A 58 -7.85 5.52 6.43
N ASP A 59 -6.68 5.54 7.08
CA ASP A 59 -5.39 5.86 6.45
C ASP A 59 -5.10 4.93 5.27
N SER A 60 -4.34 5.43 4.29
CA SER A 60 -3.84 4.62 3.19
C SER A 60 -2.81 3.60 3.66
N ILE A 61 -2.70 2.52 2.88
CA ILE A 61 -1.67 1.49 3.04
C ILE A 61 -0.82 1.51 1.77
N GLU A 62 0.48 1.67 1.91
CA GLU A 62 1.44 1.62 0.81
C GLU A 62 2.40 0.45 1.03
N ILE A 63 2.51 -0.43 0.04
CA ILE A 63 3.33 -1.63 0.09
C ILE A 63 4.23 -1.65 -1.15
N THR A 64 5.55 -1.70 -0.96
CA THR A 64 6.50 -1.99 -2.04
C THR A 64 6.93 -3.45 -1.99
N LEU A 65 6.61 -4.20 -3.03
CA LEU A 65 6.99 -5.59 -3.28
C LEU A 65 8.33 -5.60 -4.02
N ILE A 66 9.36 -6.14 -3.36
CA ILE A 66 10.72 -6.22 -3.90
C ILE A 66 11.18 -7.67 -3.83
N ASP A 67 11.73 -8.17 -4.93
CA ASP A 67 12.46 -9.43 -4.96
C ASP A 67 13.91 -9.14 -5.41
N PHE A 68 14.81 -9.12 -4.44
CA PHE A 68 16.24 -8.85 -4.68
C PHE A 68 16.96 -9.98 -5.43
N GLY A 69 16.36 -11.18 -5.53
CA GLY A 69 16.86 -12.24 -6.38
C GLY A 69 16.56 -12.02 -7.87
N LEU A 70 15.58 -11.15 -8.17
CA LEU A 70 15.17 -10.81 -9.53
C LEU A 70 15.73 -9.48 -10.00
N THR A 71 15.68 -8.44 -9.15
CA THR A 71 16.09 -7.10 -9.56
C THR A 71 16.53 -6.21 -8.41
N THR A 72 17.50 -5.35 -8.71
CA THR A 72 17.89 -4.21 -7.86
C THR A 72 17.45 -2.87 -8.44
N GLU A 73 16.86 -2.87 -9.64
CA GLU A 73 16.42 -1.67 -10.32
C GLU A 73 15.10 -1.17 -9.72
N LYS A 74 15.15 0.01 -9.10
CA LYS A 74 14.00 0.60 -8.37
C LYS A 74 12.78 0.85 -9.25
N SER A 75 12.99 1.04 -10.56
CA SER A 75 11.92 1.17 -11.54
C SER A 75 11.16 -0.13 -11.76
N GLU A 76 11.74 -1.28 -11.41
CA GLU A 76 11.12 -2.59 -11.58
C GLU A 76 10.40 -3.06 -10.31
N PHE A 77 10.58 -2.36 -9.19
CA PHE A 77 9.85 -2.64 -7.96
C PHE A 77 8.36 -2.40 -8.18
N VAL A 78 7.51 -3.21 -7.56
CA VAL A 78 6.05 -3.06 -7.67
C VAL A 78 5.54 -2.45 -6.39
N THR A 79 4.90 -1.29 -6.47
CA THR A 79 4.26 -0.64 -5.32
C THR A 79 2.74 -0.71 -5.46
N GLU A 80 2.05 -0.93 -4.35
CA GLU A 80 0.60 -0.95 -4.23
C GLU A 80 0.16 0.10 -3.20
N ILE A 81 -0.81 0.94 -3.56
CA ILE A 81 -1.52 1.82 -2.63
C ILE A 81 -2.95 1.31 -2.48
N GLN A 82 -3.43 1.21 -1.24
CA GLN A 82 -4.79 0.83 -0.89
C GLN A 82 -5.44 1.90 0.00
N ILE A 83 -6.69 2.27 -0.28
CA ILE A 83 -7.47 3.20 0.56
C ILE A 83 -8.83 2.57 0.86
N LEU A 84 -9.15 2.44 2.15
CA LEU A 84 -10.45 1.92 2.61
C LEU A 84 -11.55 2.94 2.32
N ILE A 85 -12.64 2.48 1.71
CA ILE A 85 -13.79 3.32 1.37
C ILE A 85 -15.11 2.81 1.98
N ASN A 86 -16.08 3.72 2.11
CA ASN A 86 -17.49 3.44 2.36
C ASN A 86 -18.40 4.00 1.25
#